data_AF-E9DWJ0-F1
#
_entry.id   AF-E9DWJ0-F1
#
_cell.length_a   1.000
_cell.length_b   1.000
_cell.length_c   1.000
_cell.angle_alpha   90.00
_cell.angle_beta   90.00
_cell.angle_gamma   90.00
#
_symmetry.space_group_name_H-M   'P 1'
#
loop_
_entity.id
_entity.type
_entity.pdbx_description
1 polymer ?
#
loop_
_entity_poly.entity_id
_entity_poly.type
_entity_poly.pdbx_seq_one_letter_code
_entity_poly.pdbx_strand_id
1 'polypeptide(L)'
;MRLLTLLAALQWALVAVAYDKWNVWLDHSDVLAEQWLPDTEISLLMLRIAEQDGRKLCILRPKSRGRDNAPMIMKALNDDCREHSLVYLPGEVYNINSPMITTNMRDVKLVLAGRLLWSGDVDHWLDVSMPIGFQNQSTAWHFGGDNVIFDGFGVGTLDGNGQIWYNWAVSEGNLPHRPININFKRLSNSVIRGLRFVQSQMWSMAISHSRNVELTDIYVNSTSNSRWSTLNTDGCDTISSDNITFRRWYVANGDDGIALKGNSSFIYIYDSVFYNGQGIAIGSMGQFEGKYEYINNLYARNLTFINTAHVSYLKTWAGVSRGFPPNGGGGGIGLATNITMEDIKIRKLRQQPFFSWQCENYSGWAGRDCNSSKFKMSHVKWRNVTGTVNKDVKDVGSFQCSSAAGGCDDFEVADIDISVDGGGKLDKWHCENVHGNKGFTCNDPPPQKSG
;
A
#
# COMPACT_ATOMS: atom_id res chain seq x y z
N MET A 1 3.75 -22.07 43.31
CA MET A 1 4.01 -20.73 42.74
C MET A 1 5.48 -20.41 43.02
N ARG A 2 6.31 -20.20 41.99
CA ARG A 2 7.78 -20.40 41.93
C ARG A 2 8.23 -21.82 41.57
N LEU A 3 7.92 -22.25 40.35
CA LEU A 3 8.74 -23.22 39.58
C LEU A 3 8.40 -23.25 38.08
N LEU A 4 7.75 -22.20 37.54
CA LEU A 4 7.29 -22.12 36.15
C LEU A 4 7.88 -20.94 35.36
N THR A 5 8.83 -20.21 35.95
CA THR A 5 9.48 -19.04 35.33
C THR A 5 10.95 -19.26 34.94
N LEU A 6 11.50 -20.47 35.12
CA LEU A 6 12.90 -20.76 34.76
C LEU A 6 13.11 -21.58 33.48
N LEU A 7 12.03 -22.11 32.87
CA LEU A 7 12.14 -22.92 31.64
C LEU A 7 11.93 -22.12 30.34
N ALA A 8 11.43 -20.87 30.41
CA ALA A 8 11.31 -19.99 29.25
C ALA A 8 12.61 -19.23 28.91
N ALA A 9 13.57 -19.16 29.85
CA ALA A 9 14.80 -18.39 29.69
C ALA A 9 15.99 -19.18 29.12
N LEU A 10 15.85 -20.49 28.92
CA LEU A 10 16.97 -21.37 28.54
C LEU A 10 16.89 -21.95 27.13
N GLN A 11 15.91 -21.53 26.32
CA GLN A 11 15.76 -21.98 24.93
C GLN A 11 16.12 -20.93 23.88
N TRP A 12 16.56 -19.74 24.31
CA TRP A 12 17.02 -18.64 23.45
C TRP A 12 18.56 -18.45 23.43
N ALA A 13 19.32 -19.24 24.20
CA ALA A 13 20.75 -19.03 24.39
C ALA A 13 21.67 -19.85 23.44
N LEU A 14 21.14 -20.48 22.39
CA LEU A 14 21.92 -21.38 21.52
C LEU A 14 21.88 -21.05 20.02
N VAL A 15 21.46 -19.85 19.63
CA VAL A 15 21.67 -19.33 18.26
C VAL A 15 22.41 -17.99 18.34
N ALA A 16 23.59 -18.01 18.95
CA ALA A 16 24.53 -16.90 18.95
C ALA A 16 25.86 -17.40 18.41
N VAL A 17 25.93 -17.66 17.09
CA VAL A 17 27.20 -17.77 16.38
C VAL A 17 27.10 -17.09 15.02
N ALA A 18 27.84 -15.99 14.93
CA ALA A 18 28.44 -15.37 13.75
C ALA A 18 27.53 -14.80 12.66
N TYR A 19 27.28 -13.49 12.70
CA TYR A 19 27.14 -12.66 11.50
C TYR A 19 27.75 -11.26 11.72
N ASP A 20 28.17 -10.65 10.61
CA ASP A 20 29.30 -9.73 10.41
C ASP A 20 29.46 -8.49 11.29
N LYS A 21 30.73 -8.25 11.65
CA LYS A 21 31.27 -7.06 12.32
C LYS A 21 31.41 -5.86 11.35
N TRP A 22 30.36 -5.27 10.80
CA TRP A 22 30.45 -3.94 10.13
C TRP A 22 29.16 -3.10 10.11
N ASN A 23 28.17 -3.41 10.95
CA ASN A 23 26.96 -2.59 11.10
C ASN A 23 26.50 -2.63 12.57
N VAL A 24 27.00 -1.74 13.42
CA VAL A 24 26.43 -1.55 14.77
C VAL A 24 25.20 -0.64 14.65
N TRP A 25 24.20 -1.13 13.94
CA TRP A 25 22.83 -0.71 14.15
C TRP A 25 22.30 -1.59 15.27
N LEU A 26 21.71 -1.00 16.30
CA LEU A 26 20.92 -1.76 17.28
C LEU A 26 19.98 -2.68 16.50
N ASP A 27 20.02 -3.97 16.81
CA ASP A 27 19.09 -4.91 16.21
C ASP A 27 17.67 -4.50 16.64
N HIS A 28 16.67 -4.78 15.80
CA HIS A 28 15.26 -4.51 16.12
C HIS A 28 14.88 -5.11 17.49
N SER A 29 15.54 -6.21 17.88
CA SER A 29 15.39 -6.89 19.16
C SER A 29 15.84 -6.05 20.36
N ASP A 30 16.91 -5.26 20.23
CA ASP A 30 17.48 -4.46 21.32
C ASP A 30 16.53 -3.30 21.70
N VAL A 31 16.00 -2.57 20.72
CA VAL A 31 15.09 -1.44 20.97
C VAL A 31 13.72 -1.93 21.46
N LEU A 32 13.22 -3.06 20.94
CA LEU A 32 11.99 -3.70 21.44
C LEU A 32 12.14 -4.20 22.88
N ALA A 33 13.30 -4.75 23.25
CA ALA A 33 13.59 -5.16 24.62
C ALA A 33 13.65 -3.97 25.58
N GLU A 34 14.07 -2.80 25.08
CA GLU A 34 14.18 -1.56 25.84
C GLU A 34 12.89 -0.72 25.90
N GLN A 35 11.79 -1.11 25.22
CA GLN A 35 10.52 -0.38 25.28
C GLN A 35 9.87 -0.34 26.68
N TRP A 36 10.37 -1.14 27.63
CA TRP A 36 9.96 -1.14 29.02
C TRP A 36 10.77 -0.19 29.91
N LEU A 37 11.81 0.45 29.36
CA LEU A 37 12.64 1.39 30.09
C LEU A 37 11.94 2.76 30.24
N PRO A 38 12.23 3.51 31.32
CA PRO A 38 11.78 4.90 31.45
C PRO A 38 12.23 5.75 30.24
N ASP A 39 11.42 6.73 29.82
CA ASP A 39 11.74 7.67 28.72
C ASP A 39 13.13 8.30 28.85
N THR A 40 13.58 8.54 30.09
CA THR A 40 14.92 9.08 30.37
C THR A 40 16.05 8.15 29.92
N GLU A 41 15.90 6.83 30.06
CA GLU A 41 16.92 5.86 29.67
C GLU A 41 16.98 5.68 28.16
N ILE A 42 15.83 5.61 27.50
CA ILE A 42 15.77 5.55 26.01
C ILE A 42 16.30 6.86 25.42
N SER A 43 15.98 8.01 26.01
CA SER A 43 16.54 9.29 25.58
C SER A 43 18.07 9.34 25.71
N LEU A 44 18.64 8.76 26.77
CA LEU A 44 20.09 8.62 26.93
C LEU A 44 20.69 7.66 25.91
N LEU A 45 20.00 6.57 25.58
CA LEU A 45 20.42 5.69 24.48
C LEU A 45 20.46 6.46 23.15
N MET A 46 19.40 7.21 22.81
CA MET A 46 19.33 8.00 21.58
C MET A 46 20.42 9.07 21.51
N LEU A 47 20.78 9.68 22.65
CA LEU A 47 21.94 10.56 22.75
C LEU A 47 23.25 9.85 22.39
N ARG A 48 23.50 8.67 22.98
CA ARG A 48 24.71 7.89 22.68
C ARG A 48 24.78 7.47 21.22
N ILE A 49 23.66 7.02 20.64
CA ILE A 49 23.59 6.67 19.21
C ILE A 49 23.92 7.88 18.34
N ALA A 50 23.30 9.03 18.63
CA ALA A 50 23.54 10.26 17.89
C ALA A 50 25.02 10.69 17.97
N GLU A 51 25.64 10.64 19.15
CA GLU A 51 27.05 10.96 19.34
C GLU A 51 27.98 9.99 18.59
N GLN A 52 27.69 8.69 18.65
CA GLN A 52 28.46 7.65 17.93
C GLN A 52 28.39 7.85 16.41
N ASP A 53 27.23 8.25 15.90
CA ASP A 53 27.02 8.48 14.47
C ASP A 53 27.40 9.89 14.00
N GLY A 54 27.83 10.78 14.91
CA GLY A 54 28.13 12.19 14.59
C GLY A 54 26.89 13.04 14.23
N ARG A 55 25.69 12.60 14.62
CA ARG A 55 24.41 13.20 14.24
C ARG A 55 23.92 14.23 15.24
N LYS A 56 23.25 15.27 14.73
CA LYS A 56 22.46 16.17 15.58
C LYS A 56 21.21 15.44 16.11
N LEU A 57 20.97 15.47 17.42
CA LEU A 57 19.76 14.91 18.02
C LEU A 57 18.66 15.96 18.21
N CYS A 58 17.44 15.65 17.77
CA CYS A 58 16.21 16.34 18.16
C CYS A 58 15.28 15.38 18.89
N ILE A 59 15.02 15.60 20.19
CA ILE A 59 13.98 14.85 20.92
C ILE A 59 12.71 15.71 21.00
N LEU A 60 11.64 15.21 20.40
CA LEU A 60 10.38 15.92 20.25
C LEU A 60 9.36 15.39 21.23
N ARG A 61 9.14 16.05 22.37
CA ARG A 61 8.11 15.63 23.33
C ARG A 61 6.73 16.21 22.99
N PRO A 62 5.64 15.45 23.17
CA PRO A 62 4.30 15.92 22.83
C PRO A 62 3.95 17.13 23.70
N LYS A 63 3.05 17.98 23.18
CA LYS A 63 2.57 19.13 23.93
C LYS A 63 1.52 18.63 24.92
N SER A 64 1.08 19.49 25.84
CA SER A 64 -0.05 19.13 26.72
C SER A 64 -1.26 18.67 25.89
N ARG A 65 -2.05 17.76 26.48
CA ARG A 65 -3.14 17.02 25.83
C ARG A 65 -4.01 17.92 24.93
N GLY A 66 -4.22 17.49 23.69
CA GLY A 66 -5.09 18.14 22.70
C GLY A 66 -4.45 19.28 21.91
N ARG A 67 -3.24 19.74 22.26
CA ARG A 67 -2.54 20.77 21.47
C ARG A 67 -1.87 20.18 20.24
N ASP A 68 -1.92 20.93 19.14
CA ASP A 68 -1.34 20.51 17.86
C ASP A 68 0.20 20.41 17.90
N ASN A 69 0.68 19.23 17.55
CA ASN A 69 2.08 18.84 17.48
C ASN A 69 2.67 19.00 16.07
N ALA A 70 1.87 19.19 15.03
CA ALA A 70 2.39 19.35 13.66
C ALA A 70 3.45 20.46 13.54
N PRO A 71 3.26 21.67 14.11
CA PRO A 71 4.25 22.76 13.97
C PRO A 71 5.63 22.43 14.55
N MET A 72 5.71 21.67 15.65
CA MET A 72 7.02 21.30 16.22
C MET A 72 7.71 20.19 15.43
N ILE A 73 6.94 19.26 14.86
CA ILE A 73 7.47 18.21 13.98
C ILE A 73 7.99 18.86 12.70
N MET A 74 7.21 19.76 12.09
CA MET A 74 7.64 20.50 10.90
C MET A 74 8.89 21.34 11.18
N LYS A 75 8.95 22.08 12.30
CA LYS A 75 10.14 22.87 12.65
C LYS A 75 11.39 21.99 12.75
N ALA A 76 11.28 20.81 13.36
CA ALA A 76 12.42 19.91 13.46
C ALA A 76 12.84 19.34 12.10
N LEU A 77 11.89 18.89 11.28
CA LEU A 77 12.20 18.21 10.02
C LEU A 77 12.51 19.17 8.85
N ASN A 78 12.12 20.45 8.95
CA ASN A 78 12.43 21.47 7.95
C ASN A 78 13.61 22.37 8.31
N ASP A 79 13.89 22.55 9.60
CA ASP A 79 14.90 23.49 10.07
C ASP A 79 15.91 22.83 11.02
N ASP A 80 15.49 22.44 12.22
CA ASP A 80 16.46 22.15 13.30
C ASP A 80 17.26 20.87 13.04
N CYS A 81 16.64 19.84 12.49
CA CYS A 81 17.20 18.51 12.28
C CYS A 81 16.88 18.01 10.86
N ARG A 82 16.85 18.91 9.87
CA ARG A 82 16.63 18.55 8.46
C ARG A 82 17.77 17.73 7.85
N GLU A 83 19.00 17.87 8.38
CA GLU A 83 20.21 17.33 7.75
C GLU A 83 21.10 16.61 8.77
N HIS A 84 21.62 15.43 8.39
CA HIS A 84 22.55 14.61 9.17
C HIS A 84 22.16 14.49 10.67
N SER A 85 20.94 14.02 10.90
CA SER A 85 20.31 14.09 12.22
C SER A 85 19.68 12.76 12.66
N LEU A 86 19.43 12.66 13.96
CA LEU A 86 18.54 11.69 14.59
C LEU A 86 17.39 12.47 15.23
N VAL A 87 16.16 12.15 14.86
CA VAL A 87 14.94 12.76 15.39
C VAL A 87 14.16 11.68 16.12
N TYR A 88 13.86 11.90 17.40
CA TYR A 88 13.20 10.93 18.26
C TYR A 88 11.89 11.48 18.82
N LEU A 89 10.80 10.75 18.60
CA LEU A 89 9.46 11.04 19.11
C LEU A 89 9.09 10.00 20.19
N PRO A 90 9.42 10.24 21.48
CA PRO A 90 9.15 9.31 22.59
C PRO A 90 7.69 9.31 23.09
N GLY A 91 6.93 10.35 22.78
CA GLY A 91 5.63 10.60 23.41
C GLY A 91 4.59 9.55 23.06
N GLU A 92 3.73 9.21 24.02
CA GLU A 92 2.64 8.25 23.78
C GLU A 92 1.71 8.68 22.64
N VAL A 93 1.27 9.95 22.65
CA VAL A 93 0.37 10.53 21.64
C VAL A 93 0.78 11.96 21.28
N TYR A 94 0.88 12.21 19.98
CA TYR A 94 1.01 13.52 19.36
C TYR A 94 -0.30 13.83 18.64
N ASN A 95 -1.00 14.87 19.09
CA ASN A 95 -2.24 15.30 18.43
C ASN A 95 -1.86 16.14 17.22
N ILE A 96 -2.41 15.83 16.06
CA ILE A 96 -2.07 16.55 14.85
C ILE A 96 -3.33 17.12 14.22
N ASN A 97 -3.36 18.45 14.19
CA ASN A 97 -4.50 19.22 13.72
C ASN A 97 -4.14 20.10 12.52
N SER A 98 -2.89 20.08 12.05
CA SER A 98 -2.46 20.83 10.88
C SER A 98 -1.83 19.92 9.82
N PRO A 99 -2.01 20.22 8.51
CA PRO A 99 -1.30 19.52 7.45
C PRO A 99 0.21 19.77 7.57
N MET A 100 1.02 18.80 7.14
CA MET A 100 2.47 18.85 7.27
C MET A 100 3.19 18.71 5.93
N ILE A 101 4.25 19.51 5.72
CA ILE A 101 5.15 19.37 4.57
C ILE A 101 6.57 19.28 5.09
N THR A 102 7.21 18.13 4.91
CA THR A 102 8.59 17.85 5.35
C THR A 102 9.32 17.06 4.26
N THR A 103 9.67 17.74 3.16
CA THR A 103 10.07 17.06 1.90
C THR A 103 11.54 17.26 1.47
N ASN A 104 12.34 17.96 2.27
CA ASN A 104 13.71 18.34 1.91
C ASN A 104 14.77 17.79 2.89
N MET A 105 14.45 16.69 3.58
CA MET A 105 15.40 16.05 4.51
C MET A 105 16.59 15.47 3.75
N ARG A 106 17.76 15.46 4.40
CA ARG A 106 18.98 14.81 3.89
C ARG A 106 19.66 14.02 5.00
N ASP A 107 19.79 12.71 4.82
CA ASP A 107 20.45 11.85 5.81
C ASP A 107 19.84 11.98 7.22
N VAL A 108 18.52 11.78 7.31
CA VAL A 108 17.76 11.90 8.58
C VAL A 108 17.32 10.53 9.05
N LYS A 109 17.63 10.19 10.30
CA LYS A 109 17.04 9.05 11.00
C LYS A 109 15.89 9.56 11.86
N LEU A 110 14.68 9.07 11.65
CA LEU A 110 13.47 9.41 12.39
C LEU A 110 12.98 8.18 13.13
N VAL A 111 12.80 8.30 14.44
CA VAL A 111 12.28 7.23 15.30
C VAL A 111 10.97 7.70 15.92
N LEU A 112 9.89 6.96 15.67
CA LEU A 112 8.58 7.16 16.29
C LEU A 112 8.29 5.99 17.22
N ALA A 113 8.37 6.23 18.54
CA ALA A 113 7.92 5.25 19.54
C ALA A 113 6.43 5.38 19.88
N GLY A 114 5.82 6.50 19.48
CA GLY A 114 4.47 6.91 19.85
C GLY A 114 3.40 6.75 18.77
N ARG A 115 2.29 7.46 19.00
CA ARG A 115 1.18 7.59 18.05
C ARG A 115 1.04 9.03 17.55
N LEU A 116 1.05 9.23 16.24
CA LEU A 116 0.53 10.44 15.60
C LEU A 116 -0.96 10.25 15.38
N LEU A 117 -1.79 11.03 16.08
CA LEU A 117 -3.25 10.95 16.00
C LEU A 117 -3.79 12.15 15.23
N TRP A 118 -4.31 11.92 14.03
CA TRP A 118 -4.97 12.96 13.23
C TRP A 118 -6.30 13.36 13.90
N SER A 119 -6.60 14.66 13.94
CA SER A 119 -7.86 15.15 14.52
C SER A 119 -9.09 14.56 13.81
N GLY A 120 -10.17 14.38 14.55
CA GLY A 120 -11.44 13.85 14.02
C GLY A 120 -12.34 14.89 13.34
N ASP A 121 -11.81 16.08 13.05
CA ASP A 121 -12.56 17.19 12.47
C ASP A 121 -12.61 17.05 10.93
N VAL A 122 -13.71 16.46 10.44
CA VAL A 122 -13.90 16.17 9.02
C VAL A 122 -13.90 17.46 8.18
N ASP A 123 -14.68 18.47 8.60
CA ASP A 123 -14.83 19.71 7.84
C ASP A 123 -13.49 20.45 7.72
N HIS A 124 -12.71 20.49 8.80
CA HIS A 124 -11.36 21.03 8.78
C HIS A 124 -10.45 20.32 7.77
N TRP A 125 -10.39 18.98 7.79
CA TRP A 125 -9.52 18.23 6.88
C TRP A 125 -9.95 18.30 5.41
N LEU A 126 -11.25 18.42 5.14
CA LEU A 126 -11.75 18.66 3.78
C LEU A 126 -11.28 20.01 3.22
N ASP A 127 -11.05 21.00 4.08
CA ASP A 127 -10.55 22.33 3.72
C ASP A 127 -9.01 22.38 3.60
N VAL A 128 -8.29 21.75 4.55
CA VAL A 128 -6.83 21.94 4.66
C VAL A 128 -5.97 20.81 4.08
N SER A 129 -6.58 19.68 3.67
CA SER A 129 -5.80 18.59 3.08
C SER A 129 -5.14 19.02 1.77
N MET A 130 -3.92 18.54 1.53
CA MET A 130 -3.07 19.05 0.46
C MET A 130 -3.13 18.16 -0.77
N PRO A 131 -3.27 18.71 -2.00
CA PRO A 131 -3.30 17.89 -3.20
C PRO A 131 -2.01 17.09 -3.38
N ILE A 132 -2.15 15.82 -3.78
CA ILE A 132 -1.00 14.99 -4.15
C ILE A 132 -0.58 15.17 -5.62
N GLY A 133 -1.45 15.79 -6.44
CA GLY A 133 -1.22 16.00 -7.88
C GLY A 133 -1.63 14.83 -8.77
N PHE A 134 -2.39 13.88 -8.23
CA PHE A 134 -2.90 12.72 -8.95
C PHE A 134 -4.36 12.45 -8.53
N GLN A 135 -5.23 12.20 -9.51
CA GLN A 135 -6.65 11.85 -9.31
C GLN A 135 -7.47 12.82 -8.44
N ASN A 136 -7.03 14.06 -8.28
CA ASN A 136 -7.62 15.02 -7.33
C ASN A 136 -7.66 14.50 -5.87
N GLN A 137 -6.73 13.63 -5.51
CA GLN A 137 -6.58 13.13 -4.13
C GLN A 137 -5.75 14.09 -3.29
N SER A 138 -5.97 14.04 -1.97
CA SER A 138 -5.28 14.90 -1.00
C SER A 138 -4.61 14.09 0.12
N THR A 139 -3.69 14.71 0.85
CA THR A 139 -2.98 14.09 1.98
C THR A 139 -2.88 15.06 3.17
N ALA A 140 -2.81 14.49 4.37
CA ALA A 140 -2.49 15.23 5.59
C ALA A 140 -0.99 15.54 5.71
N TRP A 141 -0.11 14.72 5.12
CA TRP A 141 1.35 14.89 5.28
C TRP A 141 2.12 14.57 4.00
N HIS A 142 2.78 15.56 3.42
CA HIS A 142 3.85 15.33 2.42
C HIS A 142 5.18 15.11 3.14
N PHE A 143 5.74 13.91 3.02
CA PHE A 143 7.01 13.52 3.63
C PHE A 143 8.02 13.10 2.56
N GLY A 144 9.26 13.61 2.60
CA GLY A 144 10.23 13.37 1.53
C GLY A 144 11.64 13.83 1.88
N GLY A 145 12.58 13.46 1.03
CA GLY A 145 14.00 13.71 1.24
C GLY A 145 14.86 12.60 0.63
N ASP A 146 16.16 12.70 0.86
CA ASP A 146 17.13 11.72 0.41
C ASP A 146 17.84 11.07 1.59
N ASN A 147 18.07 9.76 1.52
CA ASN A 147 18.71 8.98 2.58
C ASN A 147 18.00 9.12 3.94
N VAL A 148 16.67 8.96 3.94
CA VAL A 148 15.86 9.04 5.15
C VAL A 148 15.54 7.65 5.66
N ILE A 149 15.70 7.44 6.96
CA ILE A 149 15.25 6.23 7.65
C ILE A 149 14.12 6.63 8.59
N PHE A 150 12.93 6.07 8.42
CA PHE A 150 11.81 6.27 9.35
C PHE A 150 11.46 4.94 10.00
N ASP A 151 11.76 4.82 11.28
CA ASP A 151 11.61 3.60 12.06
C ASP A 151 10.54 3.75 13.15
N GLY A 152 9.59 2.81 13.16
CA GLY A 152 8.57 2.69 14.19
C GLY A 152 8.86 1.62 15.25
N PHE A 153 9.87 0.76 15.04
CA PHE A 153 10.16 -0.38 15.91
C PHE A 153 8.92 -1.21 16.27
N GLY A 154 8.01 -1.41 15.31
CA GLY A 154 6.78 -2.19 15.46
C GLY A 154 5.67 -1.53 16.29
N VAL A 155 5.90 -0.35 16.87
CA VAL A 155 4.94 0.37 17.74
C VAL A 155 4.55 1.75 17.22
N GLY A 156 5.45 2.41 16.50
CA GLY A 156 5.22 3.73 15.91
C GLY A 156 3.98 3.73 15.03
N THR A 157 2.99 4.54 15.39
CA THR A 157 1.65 4.47 14.80
C THR A 157 1.24 5.81 14.17
N LEU A 158 0.75 5.78 12.95
CA LEU A 158 -0.02 6.85 12.31
C LEU A 158 -1.50 6.42 12.37
N ASP A 159 -2.29 7.16 13.15
CA ASP A 159 -3.69 6.88 13.42
C ASP A 159 -4.57 7.96 12.79
N GLY A 160 -5.34 7.55 11.78
CA GLY A 160 -6.19 8.45 11.03
C GLY A 160 -7.56 8.73 11.61
N ASN A 161 -7.89 8.13 12.76
CA ASN A 161 -9.19 8.36 13.40
C ASN A 161 -10.38 8.07 12.44
N GLY A 162 -10.19 7.03 11.61
CA GLY A 162 -10.99 6.72 10.42
C GLY A 162 -12.45 6.36 10.66
N GLN A 163 -12.84 5.92 11.85
CA GLN A 163 -14.25 5.57 12.10
C GLN A 163 -15.20 6.73 11.84
N ILE A 164 -14.78 7.96 12.13
CA ILE A 164 -15.55 9.19 11.86
C ILE A 164 -15.75 9.34 10.34
N TRP A 165 -14.70 9.06 9.56
CA TRP A 165 -14.72 9.10 8.11
C TRP A 165 -15.58 7.99 7.48
N TYR A 166 -15.55 6.78 8.04
CA TYR A 166 -16.41 5.69 7.55
C TYR A 166 -17.89 6.01 7.77
N ASN A 167 -18.20 6.61 8.91
CA ASN A 167 -19.56 7.04 9.24
C ASN A 167 -20.02 8.23 8.39
N TRP A 168 -19.12 9.15 8.07
CA TRP A 168 -19.39 10.29 7.19
C TRP A 168 -19.56 9.85 5.73
N ALA A 169 -18.68 8.97 5.24
CA ALA A 169 -18.68 8.50 3.86
C ALA A 169 -19.81 7.52 3.54
N VAL A 170 -20.41 6.87 4.55
CA VAL A 170 -21.57 5.96 4.39
C VAL A 170 -21.41 4.90 3.29
N SER A 171 -20.19 4.36 3.13
CA SER A 171 -19.80 3.42 2.07
C SER A 171 -19.76 3.99 0.64
N GLU A 172 -19.79 5.30 0.50
CA GLU A 172 -19.46 5.98 -0.76
C GLU A 172 -17.94 6.11 -0.91
N GLY A 173 -17.47 5.83 -2.12
CA GLY A 173 -16.06 5.86 -2.46
C GLY A 173 -15.63 7.15 -3.16
N ASN A 174 -14.33 7.42 -3.16
CA ASN A 174 -13.71 8.53 -3.88
C ASN A 174 -14.36 9.89 -3.57
N LEU A 175 -14.79 10.09 -2.33
CA LEU A 175 -15.26 11.39 -1.85
C LEU A 175 -14.08 12.38 -1.85
N PRO A 176 -14.24 13.56 -2.47
CA PRO A 176 -13.14 14.52 -2.59
C PRO A 176 -12.52 14.89 -1.25
N HIS A 177 -11.21 15.14 -1.28
CA HIS A 177 -10.42 15.73 -0.19
C HIS A 177 -10.35 14.91 1.11
N ARG A 178 -10.81 13.66 1.12
CA ARG A 178 -10.57 12.74 2.23
C ARG A 178 -9.06 12.47 2.31
N PRO A 179 -8.36 12.84 3.39
CA PRO A 179 -6.91 12.88 3.38
C PRO A 179 -6.30 11.48 3.46
N ILE A 180 -5.31 11.22 2.61
CA ILE A 180 -4.33 10.14 2.80
C ILE A 180 -3.47 10.49 4.02
N ASN A 181 -3.15 9.52 4.89
CA ASN A 181 -2.37 9.81 6.11
C ASN A 181 -1.02 10.47 5.77
N ILE A 182 -0.29 9.88 4.82
CA ILE A 182 1.02 10.35 4.40
C ILE A 182 1.27 10.05 2.91
N ASN A 183 1.87 11.02 2.23
CA ASN A 183 2.42 10.87 0.90
C ASN A 183 3.95 10.94 0.99
N PHE A 184 4.61 9.81 0.77
CA PHE A 184 6.06 9.72 0.60
C PHE A 184 6.44 10.31 -0.75
N LYS A 185 6.64 11.62 -0.78
CA LYS A 185 6.80 12.45 -1.97
C LYS A 185 8.26 12.78 -2.21
N ARG A 186 8.79 12.38 -3.37
CA ARG A 186 10.21 12.58 -3.73
C ARG A 186 11.13 12.06 -2.64
N LEU A 187 10.80 10.88 -2.13
CA LEU A 187 11.64 10.15 -1.21
C LEU A 187 12.63 9.31 -2.01
N SER A 188 13.93 9.43 -1.72
CA SER A 188 14.96 8.68 -2.41
C SER A 188 15.93 7.97 -1.48
N ASN A 189 16.41 6.79 -1.90
CA ASN A 189 17.44 6.02 -1.20
C ASN A 189 17.10 5.81 0.29
N SER A 190 15.85 5.48 0.59
CA SER A 190 15.27 5.61 1.93
C SER A 190 14.65 4.30 2.40
N VAL A 191 14.55 4.15 3.72
CA VAL A 191 13.93 2.98 4.36
C VAL A 191 12.85 3.42 5.33
N ILE A 192 11.65 2.88 5.15
CA ILE A 192 10.54 3.05 6.09
C ILE A 192 10.28 1.70 6.73
N ARG A 193 10.29 1.60 8.07
CA ARG A 193 10.17 0.29 8.71
C ARG A 193 9.46 0.28 10.03
N GLY A 194 8.81 -0.83 10.34
CA GLY A 194 8.20 -1.08 11.65
C GLY A 194 7.07 -0.10 12.00
N LEU A 195 6.48 0.60 11.02
CA LEU A 195 5.39 1.54 11.24
C LEU A 195 4.03 0.85 11.15
N ARG A 196 3.08 1.39 11.90
CA ARG A 196 1.68 0.97 11.92
C ARG A 196 0.82 2.10 11.36
N PHE A 197 -0.07 1.78 10.43
CA PHE A 197 -1.07 2.69 9.89
C PHE A 197 -2.42 2.14 10.27
N VAL A 198 -3.18 2.88 11.07
CA VAL A 198 -4.44 2.40 11.61
C VAL A 198 -5.56 3.38 11.37
N GLN A 199 -6.75 2.85 11.12
CA GLN A 199 -7.98 3.63 10.99
C GLN A 199 -7.79 4.79 10.00
N SER A 200 -7.29 4.48 8.80
CA SER A 200 -7.01 5.50 7.79
C SER A 200 -8.30 6.17 7.31
N GLN A 201 -8.25 7.47 7.08
CA GLN A 201 -9.39 8.24 6.56
C GLN A 201 -9.69 7.83 5.11
N MET A 202 -8.64 7.74 4.29
CA MET A 202 -8.60 7.25 2.91
C MET A 202 -7.46 6.25 2.77
N TRP A 203 -6.72 6.25 1.65
CA TRP A 203 -5.51 5.46 1.46
C TRP A 203 -4.58 5.67 2.65
N SER A 204 -4.02 4.57 3.13
CA SER A 204 -3.15 4.58 4.30
C SER A 204 -1.86 5.33 3.97
N MET A 205 -1.34 5.17 2.75
CA MET A 205 -0.25 5.99 2.24
C MET A 205 -0.21 6.03 0.71
N ALA A 206 0.49 7.04 0.20
CA ALA A 206 0.92 7.10 -1.19
C ALA A 206 2.44 7.24 -1.27
N ILE A 207 3.03 6.75 -2.36
CA ILE A 207 4.44 6.96 -2.69
C ILE A 207 4.46 7.64 -4.06
N SER A 208 4.84 8.93 -4.09
CA SER A 208 4.80 9.74 -5.31
C SER A 208 6.16 10.29 -5.70
N HIS A 209 6.55 10.10 -6.96
CA HIS A 209 7.82 10.61 -7.51
C HIS A 209 9.06 10.16 -6.73
N SER A 210 9.02 8.95 -6.17
CA SER A 210 10.03 8.42 -5.26
C SER A 210 10.86 7.34 -5.95
N ARG A 211 12.09 7.12 -5.45
CA ARG A 211 13.02 6.17 -6.07
C ARG A 211 13.91 5.44 -5.08
N ASN A 212 14.11 4.14 -5.24
CA ASN A 212 14.95 3.33 -4.35
C ASN A 212 14.46 3.41 -2.90
N VAL A 213 13.22 3.00 -2.66
CA VAL A 213 12.61 3.04 -1.32
C VAL A 213 12.21 1.63 -0.90
N GLU A 214 12.65 1.20 0.28
CA GLU A 214 12.18 -0.03 0.90
C GLU A 214 11.24 0.30 2.06
N LEU A 215 10.08 -0.35 2.06
CA LEU A 215 9.13 -0.33 3.15
C LEU A 215 9.00 -1.74 3.71
N THR A 216 9.47 -1.95 4.93
CA THR A 216 9.55 -3.28 5.55
C THR A 216 8.83 -3.34 6.90
N ASP A 217 8.19 -4.48 7.19
CA ASP A 217 7.52 -4.72 8.49
C ASP A 217 6.41 -3.69 8.79
N ILE A 218 5.63 -3.37 7.77
CA ILE A 218 4.54 -2.40 7.87
C ILE A 218 3.23 -3.10 8.22
N TYR A 219 2.52 -2.54 9.18
CA TYR A 219 1.19 -3.00 9.59
C TYR A 219 0.13 -1.98 9.17
N VAL A 220 -0.88 -2.41 8.43
CA VAL A 220 -2.04 -1.59 8.04
C VAL A 220 -3.32 -2.23 8.57
N ASN A 221 -4.14 -1.47 9.29
CA ASN A 221 -5.46 -1.93 9.73
C ASN A 221 -6.53 -0.83 9.73
N SER A 222 -7.51 -0.97 8.85
CA SER A 222 -8.71 -0.14 8.79
C SER A 222 -9.94 -1.03 8.92
N THR A 223 -10.51 -1.07 10.12
CA THR A 223 -11.69 -1.88 10.46
C THR A 223 -12.79 -0.97 10.99
N SER A 224 -13.97 -1.04 10.38
CA SER A 224 -15.15 -0.33 10.87
C SER A 224 -15.84 -1.10 11.98
N ASN A 225 -16.26 -0.40 13.03
CA ASN A 225 -17.13 -0.91 14.10
C ASN A 225 -18.62 -0.57 13.87
N SER A 226 -18.95 -0.02 12.70
CA SER A 226 -20.31 0.33 12.29
C SER A 226 -20.72 -0.47 11.06
N ARG A 227 -21.95 -0.23 10.58
CA ARG A 227 -22.46 -0.87 9.35
C ARG A 227 -21.78 -0.39 8.06
N TRP A 228 -20.99 0.69 8.14
CA TRP A 228 -20.37 1.31 6.98
C TRP A 228 -19.03 0.67 6.68
N SER A 229 -18.73 0.51 5.39
CA SER A 229 -17.47 -0.07 4.92
C SER A 229 -16.28 0.88 5.11
N THR A 230 -15.08 0.32 4.99
CA THR A 230 -13.80 1.05 4.97
C THR A 230 -13.31 1.26 3.52
N LEU A 231 -14.22 1.57 2.60
CA LEU A 231 -13.91 1.75 1.18
C LEU A 231 -12.83 2.83 0.95
N ASN A 232 -11.95 2.59 -0.03
CA ASN A 232 -10.73 3.32 -0.35
C ASN A 232 -9.79 3.57 0.84
N THR A 233 -9.62 2.55 1.69
CA THR A 233 -8.56 2.50 2.71
C THR A 233 -7.36 1.69 2.22
N ASP A 234 -6.92 1.95 0.99
CA ASP A 234 -5.84 1.25 0.29
C ASP A 234 -4.59 1.17 1.19
N GLY A 235 -3.84 0.08 1.12
CA GLY A 235 -2.62 -0.05 1.94
C GLY A 235 -1.53 0.91 1.47
N CYS A 236 -1.19 0.89 0.19
CA CYS A 236 -0.27 1.84 -0.41
C CYS A 236 -0.48 2.00 -1.91
N ASP A 237 -0.43 3.25 -2.39
CA ASP A 237 -0.55 3.58 -3.81
C ASP A 237 0.77 4.14 -4.36
N THR A 238 1.38 3.48 -5.34
CA THR A 238 2.58 3.99 -6.02
C THR A 238 2.19 4.86 -7.21
N ILE A 239 2.79 6.05 -7.32
CA ILE A 239 2.49 7.02 -8.37
C ILE A 239 3.82 7.54 -8.92
N SER A 240 4.08 7.34 -10.21
CA SER A 240 5.30 7.87 -10.85
C SER A 240 6.60 7.54 -10.10
N SER A 241 6.72 6.31 -9.59
CA SER A 241 7.80 5.90 -8.67
C SER A 241 8.55 4.68 -9.19
N ASP A 242 9.84 4.59 -8.88
CA ASP A 242 10.77 3.62 -9.47
C ASP A 242 11.54 2.86 -8.38
N ASN A 243 11.69 1.55 -8.52
CA ASN A 243 12.44 0.73 -7.57
C ASN A 243 11.91 0.86 -6.12
N ILE A 244 10.68 0.38 -5.91
CA ILE A 244 10.00 0.39 -4.61
C ILE A 244 9.82 -1.04 -4.13
N THR A 245 10.27 -1.33 -2.91
CA THR A 245 10.15 -2.67 -2.30
C THR A 245 9.22 -2.63 -1.11
N PHE A 246 8.20 -3.49 -1.14
CA PHE A 246 7.30 -3.78 -0.03
C PHE A 246 7.65 -5.17 0.51
N ARG A 247 8.00 -5.28 1.80
CA ARG A 247 8.46 -6.55 2.38
C ARG A 247 7.86 -6.80 3.77
N ARG A 248 7.32 -8.00 4.01
CA ARG A 248 6.74 -8.39 5.30
C ARG A 248 5.61 -7.45 5.77
N TRP A 249 4.69 -7.14 4.87
CA TRP A 249 3.52 -6.33 5.21
C TRP A 249 2.39 -7.21 5.75
N TYR A 250 1.61 -6.64 6.67
CA TYR A 250 0.27 -7.12 6.99
C TYR A 250 -0.74 -6.02 6.68
N VAL A 251 -1.69 -6.28 5.80
CA VAL A 251 -2.71 -5.30 5.40
C VAL A 251 -4.10 -5.87 5.64
N ALA A 252 -4.88 -5.22 6.50
CA ALA A 252 -6.30 -5.49 6.71
C ALA A 252 -7.11 -4.22 6.46
N ASN A 253 -7.84 -4.16 5.35
CA ASN A 253 -8.53 -2.94 4.94
C ASN A 253 -9.82 -3.23 4.14
N GLY A 254 -10.41 -2.19 3.57
CA GLY A 254 -11.62 -2.27 2.76
C GLY A 254 -11.42 -2.17 1.25
N ASP A 255 -10.18 -1.98 0.79
CA ASP A 255 -9.87 -1.72 -0.63
C ASP A 255 -8.52 -2.35 -1.05
N ASP A 256 -7.80 -1.79 -2.00
CA ASP A 256 -6.52 -2.34 -2.48
C ASP A 256 -5.49 -2.59 -1.37
N GLY A 257 -4.82 -3.73 -1.41
CA GLY A 257 -3.69 -4.00 -0.52
C GLY A 257 -2.51 -3.10 -0.89
N ILE A 258 -2.11 -3.17 -2.16
CA ILE A 258 -1.17 -2.26 -2.80
C ILE A 258 -1.72 -1.98 -4.20
N ALA A 259 -1.74 -0.73 -4.61
CA ALA A 259 -2.14 -0.32 -5.95
C ALA A 259 -0.98 0.36 -6.69
N LEU A 260 -0.66 -0.14 -7.88
CA LEU A 260 0.28 0.51 -8.77
C LEU A 260 -0.48 1.45 -9.68
N LYS A 261 -0.21 2.76 -9.60
CA LYS A 261 -0.74 3.77 -10.52
C LYS A 261 0.29 4.11 -11.60
N GLY A 262 -0.12 4.98 -12.53
CA GLY A 262 0.65 5.34 -13.72
C GLY A 262 2.09 5.79 -13.44
N ASN A 263 2.98 5.39 -14.34
CA ASN A 263 4.42 5.62 -14.37
C ASN A 263 5.19 4.97 -13.21
N SER A 264 4.70 3.83 -12.70
CA SER A 264 5.39 3.05 -11.68
C SER A 264 6.21 1.91 -12.30
N SER A 265 7.48 1.77 -11.92
CA SER A 265 8.35 0.70 -12.43
C SER A 265 9.22 0.05 -11.37
N PHE A 266 9.60 -1.21 -11.61
CA PHE A 266 10.43 -2.01 -10.70
C PHE A 266 9.84 -2.03 -9.28
N ILE A 267 8.61 -2.54 -9.20
CA ILE A 267 7.88 -2.64 -7.94
C ILE A 267 8.00 -4.08 -7.45
N TYR A 268 8.39 -4.24 -6.20
CA TYR A 268 8.62 -5.54 -5.59
C TYR A 268 7.74 -5.74 -4.36
N ILE A 269 7.05 -6.88 -4.25
CA ILE A 269 6.18 -7.19 -3.11
C ILE A 269 6.54 -8.57 -2.58
N TYR A 270 6.99 -8.66 -1.34
CA TYR A 270 7.51 -9.88 -0.75
C TYR A 270 6.89 -10.21 0.60
N ASP A 271 6.71 -11.50 0.86
CA ASP A 271 6.51 -12.05 2.21
C ASP A 271 5.32 -11.42 2.96
N SER A 272 4.24 -11.07 2.26
CA SER A 272 3.18 -10.22 2.80
C SER A 272 1.82 -10.91 2.86
N VAL A 273 0.99 -10.45 3.81
CA VAL A 273 -0.36 -10.95 4.05
C VAL A 273 -1.38 -9.85 3.80
N PHE A 274 -2.35 -10.14 2.94
CA PHE A 274 -3.48 -9.26 2.63
C PHE A 274 -4.77 -9.90 3.14
N TYR A 275 -5.52 -9.15 3.92
CA TYR A 275 -6.75 -9.59 4.57
C TYR A 275 -7.90 -8.65 4.20
N ASN A 276 -9.05 -9.22 3.87
CA ASN A 276 -10.28 -8.51 3.50
C ASN A 276 -10.28 -7.70 2.21
N GLY A 277 -9.29 -6.88 1.88
CA GLY A 277 -9.32 -5.91 0.77
C GLY A 277 -9.59 -6.46 -0.64
N GLN A 278 -9.25 -5.71 -1.67
CA GLN A 278 -9.45 -6.14 -3.07
C GLN A 278 -8.34 -7.06 -3.58
N GLY A 279 -7.10 -6.92 -3.10
CA GLY A 279 -5.92 -7.64 -3.59
C GLY A 279 -4.84 -6.67 -4.06
N ILE A 280 -4.01 -7.07 -5.02
CA ILE A 280 -3.04 -6.17 -5.67
C ILE A 280 -3.65 -5.55 -6.93
N ALA A 281 -3.80 -4.23 -6.95
CA ALA A 281 -4.28 -3.53 -8.13
C ALA A 281 -3.12 -3.10 -9.03
N ILE A 282 -3.24 -3.41 -10.31
CA ILE A 282 -2.44 -2.83 -11.37
C ILE A 282 -3.37 -1.79 -12.04
N GLY A 283 -3.39 -0.60 -11.43
CA GLY A 283 -4.17 0.54 -11.88
C GLY A 283 -5.07 1.21 -10.84
N SER A 284 -6.08 1.98 -11.26
CA SER A 284 -6.45 2.18 -12.67
C SER A 284 -5.43 3.03 -13.47
N MET A 285 -5.20 2.69 -14.74
CA MET A 285 -4.44 3.50 -15.69
C MET A 285 -5.33 4.10 -16.79
N GLY A 286 -4.85 5.14 -17.46
CA GLY A 286 -5.51 5.68 -18.65
C GLY A 286 -6.64 6.67 -18.35
N GLN A 287 -6.66 7.23 -17.14
CA GLN A 287 -7.70 8.20 -16.74
C GLN A 287 -7.62 9.52 -17.49
N PHE A 288 -6.42 9.93 -17.92
CA PHE A 288 -6.20 11.24 -18.50
C PHE A 288 -6.10 11.14 -20.02
N GLU A 289 -7.02 11.80 -20.71
CA GLU A 289 -7.14 11.77 -22.17
C GLU A 289 -5.82 12.10 -22.88
N GLY A 290 -5.41 11.22 -23.81
CA GLY A 290 -4.20 11.38 -24.60
C GLY A 290 -2.88 11.23 -23.83
N LYS A 291 -2.92 11.14 -22.50
CA LYS A 291 -1.74 10.98 -21.67
C LYS A 291 -1.24 9.53 -21.76
N TYR A 292 0.06 9.39 -22.03
CA TYR A 292 0.73 8.11 -21.95
C TYR A 292 1.13 7.79 -20.51
N GLU A 293 0.76 6.61 -20.03
CA GLU A 293 1.19 6.09 -18.72
C GLU A 293 1.73 4.66 -18.87
N TYR A 294 2.59 4.24 -17.96
CA TYR A 294 3.05 2.85 -17.94
C TYR A 294 3.06 2.25 -16.55
N ILE A 295 2.93 0.92 -16.49
CA ILE A 295 3.38 0.12 -15.37
C ILE A 295 4.28 -0.96 -15.94
N ASN A 296 5.50 -1.08 -15.41
CA ASN A 296 6.47 -2.04 -15.94
C ASN A 296 7.29 -2.69 -14.82
N ASN A 297 7.55 -3.98 -14.91
CA ASN A 297 8.37 -4.73 -13.95
C ASN A 297 7.75 -4.75 -12.54
N LEU A 298 6.58 -5.38 -12.40
CA LEU A 298 6.08 -5.79 -11.09
C LEU A 298 6.54 -7.23 -10.83
N TYR A 299 7.20 -7.47 -9.71
CA TYR A 299 7.51 -8.82 -9.24
C TYR A 299 7.03 -9.00 -7.80
N ALA A 300 6.09 -9.92 -7.60
CA ALA A 300 5.51 -10.22 -6.30
C ALA A 300 5.71 -11.70 -5.96
N ARG A 301 6.19 -12.00 -4.75
CA ARG A 301 6.43 -13.39 -4.34
C ARG A 301 6.11 -13.65 -2.88
N ASN A 302 5.67 -14.88 -2.59
CA ASN A 302 5.41 -15.38 -1.24
C ASN A 302 4.33 -14.55 -0.56
N LEU A 303 3.16 -14.50 -1.18
CA LEU A 303 2.04 -13.70 -0.72
C LEU A 303 0.89 -14.57 -0.22
N THR A 304 0.20 -14.10 0.82
CA THR A 304 -1.01 -14.76 1.32
C THR A 304 -2.20 -13.82 1.25
N PHE A 305 -3.25 -14.23 0.55
CA PHE A 305 -4.50 -13.48 0.41
C PHE A 305 -5.62 -14.19 1.15
N ILE A 306 -6.22 -13.51 2.11
CA ILE A 306 -7.25 -14.08 2.98
C ILE A 306 -8.50 -13.23 2.85
N ASN A 307 -9.58 -13.84 2.39
CA ASN A 307 -10.85 -13.16 2.20
C ASN A 307 -10.65 -11.86 1.42
N THR A 308 -9.73 -11.75 0.46
CA THR A 308 -9.69 -10.60 -0.46
C THR A 308 -10.65 -10.85 -1.63
N ALA A 309 -10.94 -9.84 -2.44
CA ALA A 309 -11.72 -10.06 -3.65
C ALA A 309 -10.92 -10.91 -4.67
N HIS A 310 -9.69 -10.49 -4.95
CA HIS A 310 -8.80 -11.07 -5.94
C HIS A 310 -7.43 -11.37 -5.33
N VAL A 311 -6.59 -12.10 -6.06
CA VAL A 311 -5.13 -12.06 -5.88
C VAL A 311 -4.63 -10.74 -6.46
N SER A 312 -4.95 -10.51 -7.72
CA SER A 312 -4.60 -9.29 -8.42
C SER A 312 -5.59 -8.97 -9.51
N TYR A 313 -5.71 -7.70 -9.83
CA TYR A 313 -6.52 -7.27 -10.94
C TYR A 313 -5.92 -6.08 -11.71
N LEU A 314 -6.08 -6.11 -13.02
CA LEU A 314 -5.59 -5.07 -13.92
C LEU A 314 -6.76 -4.19 -14.36
N LYS A 315 -6.66 -2.89 -14.17
CA LYS A 315 -7.77 -1.98 -14.45
C LYS A 315 -7.33 -0.80 -15.30
N THR A 316 -8.04 -0.53 -16.40
CA THR A 316 -7.87 0.70 -17.19
C THR A 316 -9.20 1.40 -17.38
N TRP A 317 -9.13 2.72 -17.51
CA TRP A 317 -10.27 3.51 -17.96
C TRP A 317 -10.65 3.16 -19.41
N ALA A 318 -11.94 3.31 -19.69
CA ALA A 318 -12.45 3.26 -21.05
C ALA A 318 -11.77 4.33 -21.93
N GLY A 319 -11.76 4.13 -23.25
CA GLY A 319 -11.15 5.05 -24.20
C GLY A 319 -11.93 6.35 -24.44
N VAL A 320 -13.12 6.48 -23.86
CA VAL A 320 -13.96 7.67 -23.98
C VAL A 320 -13.91 8.46 -22.68
N SER A 321 -13.31 9.65 -22.75
CA SER A 321 -13.17 10.57 -21.61
C SER A 321 -14.54 11.14 -21.18
N ARG A 322 -14.87 11.04 -19.89
CA ARG A 322 -16.11 11.58 -19.31
C ARG A 322 -15.90 12.16 -17.92
N GLY A 323 -16.43 13.35 -17.69
CA GLY A 323 -16.34 14.02 -16.39
C GLY A 323 -14.92 14.44 -16.04
N PHE A 324 -14.68 14.71 -14.76
CA PHE A 324 -13.38 15.12 -14.22
C PHE A 324 -13.01 14.26 -13.01
N PRO A 325 -11.71 14.02 -12.76
CA PRO A 325 -11.27 13.35 -11.54
C PRO A 325 -11.84 13.99 -10.27
N PRO A 326 -12.08 13.22 -9.19
CA PRO A 326 -11.67 11.82 -9.00
C PRO A 326 -12.56 10.80 -9.73
N ASN A 327 -13.83 11.13 -9.96
CA ASN A 327 -14.86 10.22 -10.50
C ASN A 327 -15.14 10.46 -11.99
N GLY A 328 -14.10 10.78 -12.77
CA GLY A 328 -14.20 11.03 -14.20
C GLY A 328 -12.84 10.96 -14.89
N GLY A 329 -12.87 10.68 -16.18
CA GLY A 329 -11.71 10.49 -17.04
C GLY A 329 -11.96 9.49 -18.14
N GLY A 330 -10.88 9.03 -18.77
CA GLY A 330 -10.85 8.09 -19.89
C GLY A 330 -9.99 8.60 -21.04
N GLY A 331 -9.76 7.73 -22.01
CA GLY A 331 -9.02 8.07 -23.24
C GLY A 331 -7.50 8.18 -23.07
N GLY A 332 -6.95 7.83 -21.92
CA GLY A 332 -5.51 7.68 -21.76
C GLY A 332 -4.97 6.49 -22.54
N ILE A 333 -3.68 6.56 -22.86
CA ILE A 333 -2.95 5.57 -23.64
C ILE A 333 -1.77 5.04 -22.82
N GLY A 334 -1.17 3.93 -23.22
CA GLY A 334 -0.04 3.39 -22.46
C GLY A 334 0.07 1.89 -22.50
N LEU A 335 0.86 1.35 -21.57
CA LEU A 335 1.00 -0.09 -21.40
C LEU A 335 1.27 -0.53 -19.96
N ALA A 336 0.72 -1.67 -19.57
CA ALA A 336 1.10 -2.42 -18.38
C ALA A 336 1.77 -3.71 -18.83
N THR A 337 3.04 -3.92 -18.45
CA THR A 337 3.81 -5.08 -18.91
C THR A 337 4.82 -5.60 -17.92
N ASN A 338 5.30 -6.82 -18.18
CA ASN A 338 6.25 -7.56 -17.36
C ASN A 338 5.82 -7.61 -15.89
N ILE A 339 4.67 -8.25 -15.66
CA ILE A 339 4.08 -8.43 -14.34
C ILE A 339 4.18 -9.91 -14.00
N THR A 340 4.83 -10.24 -12.90
CA THR A 340 4.94 -11.62 -12.42
C THR A 340 4.57 -11.69 -10.95
N MET A 341 3.65 -12.59 -10.62
CA MET A 341 3.28 -12.91 -9.24
C MET A 341 3.39 -14.41 -9.01
N GLU A 342 4.15 -14.83 -8.00
CA GLU A 342 4.40 -16.25 -7.75
C GLU A 342 4.43 -16.64 -6.27
N ASP A 343 4.30 -17.94 -5.99
CA ASP A 343 4.24 -18.48 -4.63
C ASP A 343 3.11 -17.85 -3.80
N ILE A 344 1.87 -18.06 -4.24
CA ILE A 344 0.69 -17.39 -3.67
C ILE A 344 -0.20 -18.40 -2.97
N LYS A 345 -0.58 -18.08 -1.73
CA LYS A 345 -1.59 -18.81 -0.97
C LYS A 345 -2.87 -17.99 -0.89
N ILE A 346 -3.99 -18.60 -1.22
CA ILE A 346 -5.31 -17.95 -1.15
C ILE A 346 -6.22 -18.68 -0.18
N ARG A 347 -7.03 -17.94 0.57
CA ARG A 347 -8.04 -18.51 1.47
C ARG A 347 -9.33 -17.73 1.34
N LYS A 348 -10.37 -18.40 0.85
CA LYS A 348 -11.74 -17.89 0.75
C LYS A 348 -11.83 -16.55 -0.01
N LEU A 349 -11.18 -16.43 -1.18
CA LEU A 349 -11.36 -15.25 -2.01
C LEU A 349 -12.84 -15.04 -2.38
N ARG A 350 -13.26 -13.79 -2.47
CA ARG A 350 -14.67 -13.45 -2.73
C ARG A 350 -15.03 -13.33 -4.21
N GLN A 351 -14.04 -13.14 -5.08
CA GLN A 351 -14.20 -13.01 -6.53
C GLN A 351 -13.10 -13.81 -7.26
N GLN A 352 -13.03 -13.67 -8.59
CA GLN A 352 -12.05 -14.38 -9.42
C GLN A 352 -10.61 -14.04 -8.97
N PRO A 353 -9.75 -15.03 -8.69
CA PRO A 353 -8.35 -14.79 -8.34
C PRO A 353 -7.63 -13.79 -9.27
N PHE A 354 -7.85 -13.91 -10.58
CA PHE A 354 -7.23 -13.03 -11.58
C PHE A 354 -8.29 -12.30 -12.41
N PHE A 355 -8.17 -10.99 -12.53
CA PHE A 355 -9.18 -10.17 -13.19
C PHE A 355 -8.53 -9.08 -14.06
N SER A 356 -9.09 -8.82 -15.25
CA SER A 356 -8.75 -7.64 -16.03
C SER A 356 -10.01 -6.90 -16.48
N TRP A 357 -9.95 -5.57 -16.47
CA TRP A 357 -11.08 -4.70 -16.76
C TRP A 357 -10.62 -3.42 -17.46
N GLN A 358 -11.04 -3.22 -18.71
CA GLN A 358 -10.69 -2.05 -19.52
C GLN A 358 -11.88 -1.11 -19.77
N CYS A 359 -12.89 -1.17 -18.91
CA CYS A 359 -14.11 -0.36 -18.93
C CYS A 359 -14.34 0.41 -17.63
N GLU A 360 -13.26 0.84 -16.94
CA GLU A 360 -13.46 1.74 -15.81
C GLU A 360 -14.09 3.05 -16.29
N ASN A 361 -15.22 3.39 -15.69
CA ASN A 361 -16.03 4.55 -16.01
C ASN A 361 -16.97 4.86 -14.84
N TYR A 362 -17.39 6.11 -14.70
CA TYR A 362 -18.23 6.60 -13.61
C TYR A 362 -19.52 7.24 -14.17
N SER A 363 -20.28 7.92 -13.31
CA SER A 363 -21.46 8.69 -13.72
C SER A 363 -22.53 7.87 -14.47
N GLY A 364 -22.74 6.62 -14.07
CA GLY A 364 -23.72 5.71 -14.67
C GLY A 364 -23.23 4.95 -15.91
N TRP A 365 -21.95 5.09 -16.27
CA TRP A 365 -21.34 4.41 -17.43
C TRP A 365 -20.42 3.26 -17.06
N ALA A 366 -20.35 2.87 -15.78
CA ALA A 366 -19.56 1.73 -15.32
C ALA A 366 -19.87 0.48 -16.17
N GLY A 367 -18.82 -0.18 -16.68
CA GLY A 367 -18.96 -1.36 -17.53
C GLY A 367 -19.45 -1.10 -18.95
N ARG A 368 -19.42 0.16 -19.43
CA ARG A 368 -19.66 0.51 -20.83
C ARG A 368 -18.34 0.83 -21.54
N ASP A 369 -18.39 0.80 -22.88
CA ASP A 369 -17.26 1.10 -23.77
C ASP A 369 -16.01 0.22 -23.55
N CYS A 370 -16.19 -1.03 -23.13
CA CYS A 370 -15.11 -1.96 -22.77
C CYS A 370 -14.10 -2.25 -23.89
N ASN A 371 -14.52 -2.05 -25.14
CA ASN A 371 -13.69 -2.22 -26.34
C ASN A 371 -13.08 -0.91 -26.86
N SER A 372 -13.14 0.18 -26.10
CA SER A 372 -12.64 1.49 -26.52
C SER A 372 -11.26 1.86 -25.96
N SER A 373 -10.85 1.25 -24.84
CA SER A 373 -9.56 1.59 -24.21
C SER A 373 -8.40 1.26 -25.15
N LYS A 374 -7.43 2.18 -25.26
CA LYS A 374 -6.21 2.01 -26.07
C LYS A 374 -5.00 1.62 -25.22
N PHE A 375 -5.22 1.38 -23.93
CA PHE A 375 -4.16 1.02 -23.01
C PHE A 375 -3.82 -0.46 -23.16
N LYS A 376 -2.57 -0.79 -23.46
CA LYS A 376 -2.15 -2.18 -23.69
C LYS A 376 -1.88 -2.91 -22.38
N MET A 377 -2.28 -4.17 -22.28
CA MET A 377 -1.81 -5.07 -21.22
C MET A 377 -1.11 -6.26 -21.86
N SER A 378 0.09 -6.61 -21.39
CA SER A 378 0.80 -7.78 -21.92
C SER A 378 1.79 -8.38 -20.93
N HIS A 379 2.19 -9.63 -21.15
CA HIS A 379 3.24 -10.30 -20.37
C HIS A 379 2.94 -10.32 -18.86
N VAL A 380 1.80 -10.91 -18.51
CA VAL A 380 1.33 -11.05 -17.13
C VAL A 380 1.40 -12.51 -16.74
N LYS A 381 2.03 -12.82 -15.61
CA LYS A 381 2.31 -14.19 -15.17
C LYS A 381 1.85 -14.43 -13.74
N TRP A 382 1.09 -15.49 -13.55
CA TRP A 382 0.74 -16.01 -12.22
C TRP A 382 1.23 -17.44 -12.08
N ARG A 383 2.05 -17.72 -11.06
CA ARG A 383 2.69 -19.04 -10.90
C ARG A 383 2.55 -19.55 -9.48
N ASN A 384 2.43 -20.87 -9.31
CA ASN A 384 2.36 -21.51 -8.00
C ASN A 384 1.29 -20.87 -7.08
N VAL A 385 0.02 -20.90 -7.51
CA VAL A 385 -1.10 -20.32 -6.76
C VAL A 385 -1.99 -21.42 -6.22
N THR A 386 -2.12 -21.50 -4.90
CA THR A 386 -2.83 -22.59 -4.23
C THR A 386 -3.83 -22.11 -3.20
N GLY A 387 -4.97 -22.79 -3.09
CA GLY A 387 -5.92 -22.60 -1.98
C GLY A 387 -7.37 -22.51 -2.42
N THR A 388 -8.17 -21.72 -1.69
CA THR A 388 -9.63 -21.72 -1.81
C THR A 388 -10.24 -20.38 -2.19
N VAL A 389 -11.35 -20.45 -2.93
CA VAL A 389 -12.30 -19.34 -3.16
C VAL A 389 -13.64 -19.65 -2.50
N ASN A 390 -14.49 -18.64 -2.31
CA ASN A 390 -15.84 -18.84 -1.80
C ASN A 390 -16.74 -19.53 -2.83
N LYS A 391 -17.82 -20.18 -2.35
CA LYS A 391 -18.81 -20.94 -3.14
C LYS A 391 -19.44 -20.20 -4.33
N ASP A 392 -19.49 -18.88 -4.26
CA ASP A 392 -20.14 -18.06 -5.27
C ASP A 392 -19.19 -17.68 -6.43
N VAL A 393 -17.87 -17.89 -6.27
CA VAL A 393 -16.88 -17.66 -7.32
C VAL A 393 -16.96 -18.76 -8.37
N LYS A 394 -17.03 -18.37 -9.65
CA LYS A 394 -17.28 -19.30 -10.77
C LYS A 394 -16.07 -19.54 -11.66
N ASP A 395 -15.11 -18.63 -11.66
CA ASP A 395 -13.96 -18.64 -12.57
C ASP A 395 -12.68 -18.36 -11.80
N VAL A 396 -11.58 -18.98 -12.25
CA VAL A 396 -10.23 -18.66 -11.79
C VAL A 396 -9.79 -17.30 -12.33
N GLY A 397 -10.11 -17.04 -13.60
CA GLY A 397 -9.78 -15.80 -14.27
C GLY A 397 -10.97 -15.24 -15.06
N SER A 398 -11.12 -13.92 -15.05
CA SER A 398 -12.04 -13.20 -15.91
C SER A 398 -11.33 -12.01 -16.55
N PHE A 399 -11.05 -12.12 -17.85
CA PHE A 399 -10.24 -11.15 -18.58
C PHE A 399 -11.07 -10.42 -19.62
N GLN A 400 -11.47 -9.19 -19.29
CA GLN A 400 -12.06 -8.26 -20.24
C GLN A 400 -10.91 -7.43 -20.84
N CYS A 401 -10.58 -7.66 -22.12
CA CYS A 401 -9.57 -6.89 -22.83
C CYS A 401 -10.16 -6.13 -24.01
N SER A 402 -9.71 -4.89 -24.17
CA SER A 402 -10.23 -3.97 -25.18
C SER A 402 -9.68 -4.30 -26.57
N SER A 403 -10.55 -4.49 -27.55
CA SER A 403 -10.15 -4.65 -28.95
C SER A 403 -9.46 -3.41 -29.53
N ALA A 404 -9.76 -2.20 -29.05
CA ALA A 404 -9.06 -0.97 -29.45
C ALA A 404 -7.60 -0.89 -28.99
N ALA A 405 -7.21 -1.68 -27.98
CA ALA A 405 -5.80 -1.88 -27.60
C ALA A 405 -5.15 -3.04 -28.37
N GLY A 406 -5.89 -3.70 -29.28
CA GLY A 406 -5.48 -4.95 -29.92
C GLY A 406 -5.50 -6.15 -28.97
N GLY A 407 -6.35 -6.14 -27.94
CA GLY A 407 -6.45 -7.21 -26.94
C GLY A 407 -5.36 -7.21 -25.87
N CYS A 408 -5.38 -8.21 -24.98
CA CYS A 408 -4.29 -8.50 -24.05
C CYS A 408 -3.42 -9.64 -24.57
N ASP A 409 -2.10 -9.51 -24.45
CA ASP A 409 -1.16 -10.51 -24.99
C ASP A 409 -0.37 -11.22 -23.88
N ASP A 410 -0.07 -12.51 -24.09
CA ASP A 410 0.91 -13.26 -23.31
C ASP A 410 0.59 -13.30 -21.81
N PHE A 411 -0.68 -13.55 -21.47
CA PHE A 411 -1.09 -13.89 -20.11
C PHE A 411 -0.75 -15.38 -19.84
N GLU A 412 -0.02 -15.64 -18.77
CA GLU A 412 0.48 -16.97 -18.42
C GLU A 412 0.04 -17.35 -17.02
N VAL A 413 -0.41 -18.59 -16.89
CA VAL A 413 -0.70 -19.23 -15.61
C VAL A 413 0.07 -20.54 -15.54
N ALA A 414 0.76 -20.81 -14.45
CA ALA A 414 1.45 -22.08 -14.23
C ALA A 414 1.25 -22.58 -12.80
N ASP A 415 1.16 -23.90 -12.62
CA ASP A 415 1.11 -24.55 -11.31
C ASP A 415 0.02 -23.98 -10.39
N ILE A 416 -1.23 -23.96 -10.86
CA ILE A 416 -2.37 -23.52 -10.06
C ILE A 416 -3.19 -24.69 -9.51
N ASP A 417 -3.52 -24.62 -8.22
CA ASP A 417 -4.41 -25.55 -7.53
C ASP A 417 -5.42 -24.77 -6.69
N ILE A 418 -6.51 -24.36 -7.35
CA ILE A 418 -7.55 -23.54 -6.76
C ILE A 418 -8.84 -24.35 -6.72
N SER A 419 -9.47 -24.37 -5.56
CA SER A 419 -10.75 -25.05 -5.34
C SER A 419 -11.78 -24.12 -4.74
N VAL A 420 -13.04 -24.47 -4.91
CA VAL A 420 -14.13 -23.86 -4.15
C VAL A 420 -14.08 -24.39 -2.72
N ASP A 421 -14.24 -23.53 -1.71
CA ASP A 421 -14.23 -23.93 -0.30
C ASP A 421 -15.30 -25.00 0.00
N GLY A 422 -14.85 -26.20 0.40
CA GLY A 422 -15.72 -27.37 0.58
C GLY A 422 -16.29 -27.97 -0.73
N GLY A 423 -15.80 -27.53 -1.88
CA GLY A 423 -16.23 -27.94 -3.22
C GLY A 423 -15.10 -28.55 -4.04
N GLY A 424 -15.32 -28.61 -5.36
CA GLY A 424 -14.37 -29.16 -6.32
C GLY A 424 -13.31 -28.16 -6.78
N LYS A 425 -12.43 -28.65 -7.65
CA LYS A 425 -11.46 -27.83 -8.38
C LYS A 425 -12.18 -26.74 -9.19
N LEU A 426 -11.59 -25.55 -9.21
CA LEU A 426 -12.01 -24.43 -10.05
C LEU A 426 -11.04 -24.31 -11.23
N ASP A 427 -11.56 -24.38 -12.44
CA ASP A 427 -10.76 -24.42 -13.67
C ASP A 427 -11.34 -23.58 -14.82
N LYS A 428 -12.33 -22.72 -14.51
CA LYS A 428 -12.98 -21.90 -15.52
C LYS A 428 -12.29 -20.56 -15.76
N TRP A 429 -12.28 -20.13 -17.02
CA TRP A 429 -11.66 -18.88 -17.46
C TRP A 429 -12.58 -18.15 -18.44
N HIS A 430 -12.95 -16.92 -18.11
CA HIS A 430 -13.67 -16.03 -19.02
C HIS A 430 -12.68 -15.12 -19.74
N CYS A 431 -12.80 -14.96 -21.05
CA CYS A 431 -11.87 -14.14 -21.84
C CYS A 431 -12.55 -13.38 -22.98
N GLU A 432 -12.17 -12.12 -23.12
CA GLU A 432 -12.49 -11.28 -24.28
C GLU A 432 -11.18 -10.70 -24.84
N ASN A 433 -10.91 -10.91 -26.14
CA ASN A 433 -9.72 -10.40 -26.84
C ASN A 433 -8.38 -10.73 -26.14
N VAL A 434 -8.22 -11.95 -25.65
CA VAL A 434 -6.96 -12.45 -25.08
C VAL A 434 -6.20 -13.25 -26.14
N HIS A 435 -4.90 -13.02 -26.27
CA HIS A 435 -4.04 -13.61 -27.29
C HIS A 435 -2.75 -14.17 -26.70
N GLY A 436 -2.23 -15.26 -27.28
CA GLY A 436 -0.97 -15.86 -26.84
C GLY A 436 -0.98 -16.42 -25.41
N ASN A 437 -2.16 -16.62 -24.83
CA ASN A 437 -2.28 -17.10 -23.46
C ASN A 437 -1.70 -18.51 -23.27
N LYS A 438 -1.11 -18.76 -22.09
CA LYS A 438 -0.43 -20.02 -21.75
C LYS A 438 -0.92 -20.56 -20.41
N GLY A 439 -1.13 -21.87 -20.37
CA GLY A 439 -1.51 -22.61 -19.15
C GLY A 439 -2.99 -22.50 -18.73
N PHE A 440 -3.83 -21.89 -19.56
CA PHE A 440 -5.29 -21.94 -19.42
C PHE A 440 -5.98 -21.86 -20.79
N THR A 441 -7.23 -22.32 -20.85
CA THR A 441 -8.10 -22.23 -22.04
C THR A 441 -9.30 -21.37 -21.70
N CYS A 442 -9.60 -20.40 -22.56
CA CYS A 442 -10.77 -19.54 -22.43
C CYS A 442 -12.04 -20.34 -22.73
N ASN A 443 -13.04 -20.24 -21.87
CA ASN A 443 -14.25 -21.05 -21.91
C ASN A 443 -15.44 -20.38 -22.59
N ASP A 444 -15.34 -19.10 -22.94
CA ASP A 444 -16.42 -18.42 -23.67
C ASP A 444 -16.34 -18.76 -25.16
N PRO A 445 -17.47 -19.12 -25.80
CA PRO A 445 -17.49 -19.20 -27.24
C PRO A 445 -17.15 -17.82 -27.82
N PRO A 446 -16.38 -17.74 -28.93
CA PRO A 446 -16.21 -16.48 -29.64
C PRO A 446 -17.61 -15.93 -29.96
N PRO A 447 -17.85 -14.61 -29.83
CA PRO A 447 -19.16 -14.04 -30.11
C PRO A 447 -19.60 -14.53 -31.49
N GLN A 448 -20.74 -15.23 -31.54
CA GLN A 448 -21.32 -15.63 -32.80
C GLN A 448 -21.48 -14.34 -33.61
N LYS A 449 -20.78 -14.26 -34.74
CA LYS A 449 -21.01 -13.21 -35.73
C LYS A 449 -22.48 -13.32 -36.11
N SER A 450 -23.32 -12.45 -35.56
CA SER A 450 -24.66 -12.22 -36.09
C SER A 450 -24.45 -11.68 -37.51
N GLY A 451 -24.80 -12.50 -38.49
CA GLY A 451 -24.70 -12.18 -39.91
C GLY A 451 -25.68 -11.10 -40.36
#